data_AF-A0A0F9APY5-F1
#
_entry.id   AF-A0A0F9APY5-F1
#
_cell.length_a   1.000
_cell.length_b   1.000
_cell.length_c   1.000
_cell.angle_alpha   90.00
_cell.angle_beta   90.00
_cell.angle_gamma   90.00
#
_symmetry.space_group_name_H-M   'P 1'
#
loop_
_entity.id
_entity.type
_entity.pdbx_description
1 polymer ?
#
loop_
_entity_poly.entity_id
_entity_poly.type
_entity_poly.pdbx_seq_one_letter_code
_entity_poly.pdbx_strand_id
1 'polypeptide(L)' 'MDIVIRFDGPPSHKSGRFVEVETLDGRSIKVGEWIQDGSDWLLKLDINLTERDKV' A
#
# COMPACT_ATOMS: atom_id res chain seq x y z
N MET A 1 12.39 -9.46 5.27
CA MET A 1 12.21 -9.50 3.81
C MET A 1 11.22 -8.41 3.47
N ASP A 2 11.55 -7.52 2.55
CA ASP A 2 10.66 -6.42 2.18
C ASP A 2 9.84 -6.84 0.95
N ILE A 3 8.53 -6.55 0.98
CA ILE A 3 7.66 -6.67 -0.19
C ILE A 3 7.28 -5.27 -0.63
N VAL A 4 7.55 -4.97 -1.91
CA VAL A 4 7.23 -3.67 -2.53
C VAL A 4 6.45 -3.90 -3.82
N ILE A 5 5.46 -3.02 -4.07
CA ILE A 5 4.73 -2.96 -5.34
C ILE A 5 5.23 -1.71 -6.08
N ARG A 6 5.71 -1.88 -7.32
CA ARG A 6 6.27 -0.78 -8.12
C ARG A 6 5.22 -0.23 -9.08
N PHE A 7 5.16 1.09 -9.15
CA PHE A 7 4.32 1.87 -10.05
C PHE A 7 5.22 2.76 -10.89
N ASP A 8 4.93 2.86 -12.18
CA ASP A 8 5.37 4.00 -13.00
C ASP A 8 4.70 5.23 -12.39
N GLY A 9 5.44 6.10 -11.71
CA GLY A 9 5.06 7.41 -11.16
C GLY A 9 4.08 7.47 -9.95
N PRO A 10 3.69 8.70 -9.51
CA PRO A 10 3.27 8.98 -8.15
C PRO A 10 1.88 8.42 -7.76
N PRO A 11 1.65 8.21 -6.45
CA PRO A 11 0.35 7.80 -5.92
C PRO A 11 -0.74 8.82 -6.31
N SER A 12 -1.86 8.29 -6.79
CA SER A 12 -2.92 9.10 -7.40
C SER A 12 -4.22 8.31 -7.47
N HIS A 13 -5.36 9.01 -7.55
CA HIS A 13 -6.67 8.40 -7.82
C HIS A 13 -6.86 7.97 -9.28
N LYS A 14 -5.83 8.13 -10.13
CA LYS A 14 -5.83 7.62 -11.50
C LYS A 14 -5.62 6.11 -11.49
N SER A 15 -6.37 5.41 -12.35
CA SER A 15 -6.21 3.96 -12.54
C SER A 15 -4.74 3.59 -12.77
N GLY A 16 -4.28 2.52 -12.11
CA GLY A 16 -2.90 2.05 -12.18
C GLY A 16 -1.89 2.84 -11.32
N ARG A 17 -2.34 3.72 -10.41
CA ARG A 17 -1.47 4.49 -9.48
C ARG A 17 -1.84 4.29 -8.00
N PHE A 18 -2.69 3.32 -7.69
CA PHE A 18 -3.08 2.97 -6.33
C PHE A 18 -3.50 1.50 -6.24
N VAL A 19 -3.52 1.00 -5.01
CA VAL A 19 -4.19 -0.25 -4.62
C VAL A 19 -5.21 0.14 -3.57
N GLU A 20 -6.46 -0.24 -3.79
CA GLU A 20 -7.51 -0.11 -2.78
C GLU A 20 -7.41 -1.30 -1.84
N VAL A 21 -7.36 -1.01 -0.54
CA VAL A 21 -7.29 -2.04 0.49
C VAL A 21 -8.32 -1.74 1.54
N GLU A 22 -9.20 -2.70 1.75
CA GLU A 22 -10.36 -2.54 2.63
C GLU A 22 -10.57 -3.80 3.47
N THR A 23 -11.18 -3.60 4.64
CA THR A 23 -11.74 -4.70 5.44
C THR A 23 -12.97 -5.27 4.75
N LEU A 24 -13.40 -6.47 5.17
CA LEU A 24 -14.59 -7.12 4.61
C LEU A 24 -15.89 -6.31 4.79
N ASP A 25 -15.93 -5.37 5.73
CA ASP A 25 -17.04 -4.46 5.95
C ASP A 25 -16.88 -3.09 5.24
N GLY A 26 -15.91 -2.96 4.33
CA GLY A 26 -15.74 -1.82 3.43
C GLY A 26 -15.04 -0.61 4.06
N ARG A 27 -14.26 -0.78 5.13
CA ARG A 27 -13.43 0.30 5.67
C ARG A 27 -12.06 0.28 5.01
N SER A 28 -11.61 1.42 4.50
CA SER A 28 -10.26 1.54 3.95
C SER A 28 -9.19 1.40 5.04
N ILE A 29 -8.09 0.71 4.71
CA ILE A 29 -6.95 0.51 5.61
C ILE A 29 -5.63 0.94 4.97
N LYS A 30 -4.70 1.45 5.80
CA LYS A 30 -3.31 1.68 5.40
C LYS A 30 -2.53 0.38 5.61
N VAL A 31 -1.92 -0.15 4.55
CA VAL A 31 -1.10 -1.38 4.62
C VAL A 31 0.39 -1.15 4.42
N GLY A 32 0.82 0.10 4.26
CA GLY A 32 2.20 0.41 3.95
C GLY A 32 2.46 1.88 3.65
N GLU A 33 3.65 2.15 3.13
CA GLU A 33 4.16 3.50 2.89
C GLU A 33 4.64 3.68 1.45
N TRP A 34 4.45 4.90 0.93
CA TRP A 34 4.91 5.29 -0.39
C TRP A 34 6.35 5.78 -0.34
N ILE A 35 7.19 5.25 -1.22
CA ILE A 35 8.60 5.63 -1.35
C ILE A 35 8.86 6.00 -2.80
N GLN A 36 9.48 7.15 -3.03
CA GLN A 36 9.92 7.55 -4.37
C GLN A 36 11.24 6.84 -4.74
N ASP A 37 11.30 6.24 -5.92
CA ASP A 37 12.47 5.54 -6.46
C ASP A 37 12.75 6.00 -7.90
N GLY A 38 13.51 7.10 -8.04
CA GLY A 38 13.73 7.76 -9.34
C GLY A 38 12.41 8.33 -9.91
N SER A 39 12.04 7.89 -11.10
CA SER A 39 10.75 8.20 -11.74
C SER A 39 9.60 7.32 -11.24
N ASP A 40 9.93 6.20 -10.61
CA ASP A 40 8.98 5.21 -10.13
C ASP A 40 8.59 5.49 -8.68
N TRP A 41 7.52 4.83 -8.25
CA TRP A 41 7.04 4.86 -6.87
C TRP A 41 6.79 3.46 -6.36
N LEU A 42 7.15 3.22 -5.11
CA LEU A 42 7.03 1.95 -4.45
C LEU A 42 6.01 2.07 -3.32
N LEU A 43 5.05 1.15 -3.26
CA LEU A 43 4.28 0.89 -2.05
C LEU A 43 4.99 -0.20 -1.26
N LYS A 44 5.66 0.15 -0.17
CA LYS A 44 6.30 -0.80 0.74
C LYS A 44 5.28 -1.32 1.75
N LEU A 45 5.04 -2.63 1.74
CA LEU A 45 4.05 -3.25 2.61
C LEU A 45 4.60 -3.46 4.02
N ASP A 46 3.79 -3.12 5.02
CA ASP A 46 4.05 -3.42 6.41
C ASP A 46 3.62 -4.86 6.70
N ILE A 47 4.56 -5.80 6.78
CA ILE A 47 4.23 -7.24 6.89
C ILE A 47 3.85 -7.66 8.33
N ASN A 48 3.86 -6.74 9.29
CA ASN A 48 3.47 -7.01 10.68
C ASN A 48 1.96 -6.83 10.95
N LEU A 49 1.11 -7.01 9.95
CA LEU A 49 -0.35 -6.81 10.04
C LEU A 49 -1.09 -7.88 10.86
N THR A 50 -0.40 -8.78 11.57
CA THR A 50 -1.01 -9.96 12.21
C THR A 50 -1.29 -9.85 13.70
N GLU A 51 -1.08 -8.71 14.37
CA GLU A 51 -1.28 -8.63 15.84
C GLU A 51 -2.14 -7.48 16.39
N ARG A 52 -2.70 -6.58 15.57
CA ARG A 52 -3.46 -5.42 16.08
C ARG A 52 -4.99 -5.54 16.06
N ASP A 53 -5.56 -6.59 15.48
CA ASP A 53 -7.02 -6.71 15.30
C ASP A 53 -7.67 -7.81 16.17
N LYS A 54 -7.02 -8.20 17.28
CA LYS A 54 -7.65 -9.00 18.34
C LYS A 54 -8.06 -8.09 19.50
N VAL A 55 -9.17 -7.38 19.35
CA VAL A 55 -9.92 -6.79 20.47
C VAL A 55 -11.34 -7.31 20.40
#